data_AF-A0A7X1L137-F1
#
_entry.id   AF-A0A7X1L137-F1
#
_cell.length_a   1.000
_cell.length_b   1.000
_cell.length_c   1.000
_cell.angle_alpha   90.00
_cell.angle_beta   90.00
_cell.angle_gamma   90.00
#
_symmetry.space_group_name_H-M   'P 1'
#
loop_
_entity.id
_entity.type
_entity.pdbx_description
1 polymer ?
#
loop_
_entity_poly.entity_id
_entity_poly.type
_entity_poly.pdbx_seq_one_letter_code
_entity_poly.pdbx_strand_id
1 'polypeptide(L)'
;MNEDLRELFDRVAGQTYSEEGHSACVTCKRSVAILPLRYAVLGSAAPGESHLPVPELPKPLAPSPLVLNTARYTVRPLRHGFLYLFVQRYAADWVCEGAYQTYDSGLCKPLWPTDGDGARYGSPMPIIGERVIRLTDPEAVVHARMLFTPDPLTPRLVETIRSDQRLRDTLRHLDMRQLVQSCHYSEHVLSPQQLQSRVADQVSQGSLPLARALAGQLFAPPSGFSVLDHIAPYLAADKISAQGFAVVLDDPLGITQELNAWRNQSAEVLQAFMDHVDSEGISNQRKHSIAFALDNLKTTLAEQARQRYVSHANTLGVRYTDPEYALSNAHMVGAAAGSYRSYPNPAEQQRQEQRAIEQAQQHRWDSQYAPYLDEPRIQAFLAEYQAAVERADQLKDARAADHLLWLQSSALLDALDYYDRRDPRSGLAFEAQLGAAVAGMNSTDAGEALLAQWSDTNRVSRSNLFWRGLGQNQSATLEQINSLLAQHNHLPRLDEAALQALTLGLTETFEKTHGLISEVSFDAPPTGIHHGGAVLMIKTFGTRLLDSRLAQLS
;
A
#
# COMPACT_ATOMS: atom_id res chain seq x y z
N MET A 1 58.52 -24.94 43.73
CA MET A 1 58.11 -24.56 42.35
C MET A 1 59.40 -24.42 41.56
N ASN A 2 59.72 -25.43 40.75
CA ASN A 2 61.06 -25.74 40.25
C ASN A 2 61.68 -24.63 39.39
N GLU A 3 63.00 -24.42 39.54
CA GLU A 3 63.86 -23.58 38.70
C GLU A 3 63.71 -23.89 37.19
N ASP A 4 63.44 -25.15 36.83
CA ASP A 4 63.19 -25.60 35.45
C ASP A 4 62.02 -24.88 34.74
N LEU A 5 60.96 -24.50 35.48
CA LEU A 5 59.82 -23.81 34.86
C LEU A 5 60.15 -22.36 34.53
N ARG A 6 60.95 -21.67 35.35
CA ARG A 6 61.39 -20.31 35.06
C ARG A 6 62.31 -20.27 33.85
N GLU A 7 63.24 -21.22 33.76
CA GLU A 7 64.15 -21.32 32.62
C GLU A 7 63.46 -21.72 31.31
N LEU A 8 62.33 -22.43 31.40
CA LEU A 8 61.46 -22.72 30.26
C LEU A 8 60.68 -21.47 29.84
N PHE A 9 60.12 -20.72 30.79
CA PHE A 9 59.41 -19.47 30.51
C PHE A 9 60.32 -18.39 29.93
N ASP A 10 61.56 -18.27 30.41
CA ASP A 10 62.54 -17.30 29.88
C ASP A 10 63.03 -17.70 28.48
N ARG A 11 63.15 -18.99 28.17
CA ARG A 11 63.44 -19.47 26.79
C ARG A 11 62.29 -19.21 25.83
N VAL A 12 61.04 -19.45 26.26
CA VAL A 12 59.84 -19.19 25.44
C VAL A 12 59.64 -17.69 25.24
N ALA A 13 59.93 -16.86 26.24
CA ALA A 13 59.94 -15.41 26.12
C ALA A 13 61.05 -14.95 25.15
N GLY A 14 62.28 -15.47 25.28
CA GLY A 14 63.39 -15.12 24.39
C GLY A 14 63.21 -15.56 22.92
N GLN A 15 62.40 -16.59 22.65
CA GLN A 15 62.05 -17.04 21.29
C GLN A 15 60.86 -16.29 20.67
N THR A 16 60.11 -15.53 21.47
CA THR A 16 58.94 -14.75 21.00
C THR A 16 59.21 -13.23 20.95
N TYR A 17 60.37 -12.78 21.41
CA TYR A 17 60.85 -11.42 21.18
C TYR A 17 61.47 -11.30 19.78
N SER A 18 60.75 -10.62 18.89
CA SER A 18 61.31 -10.09 17.65
C SER A 18 62.02 -8.77 17.95
N GLU A 19 63.26 -8.62 17.48
CA GLU A 19 63.98 -7.34 17.46
C GLU A 19 63.57 -6.45 16.26
N GLU A 20 62.61 -6.89 15.44
CA GLU A 20 62.03 -6.04 14.41
C GLU A 20 61.25 -4.90 15.08
N GLY A 21 61.59 -3.66 14.71
CA GLY A 21 60.89 -2.48 15.23
C GLY A 21 59.38 -2.60 15.06
N HIS A 22 58.61 -2.11 16.04
CA HIS A 22 57.14 -2.14 16.09
C HIS A 22 56.51 -2.21 14.69
N SER A 23 56.05 -3.39 14.26
CA SER A 23 55.23 -3.47 13.05
C SER A 23 54.05 -2.55 13.25
N ALA A 24 53.65 -1.78 12.23
CA ALA A 24 52.47 -0.93 12.30
C ALA A 24 51.32 -1.74 12.89
N CYS A 25 50.88 -1.38 14.10
CA CYS A 25 49.85 -2.10 14.82
C CYS A 25 48.57 -1.98 13.98
N VAL A 26 48.28 -2.99 13.16
CA VAL A 26 46.99 -3.10 12.48
C VAL A 26 46.02 -3.43 13.60
N THR A 27 45.42 -2.40 14.19
CA THR A 27 44.37 -2.57 15.19
C THR A 27 43.14 -3.12 14.49
N CYS A 28 43.15 -4.43 14.16
CA CYS A 28 42.04 -5.10 13.51
C CYS A 28 40.79 -4.91 14.35
N LYS A 29 39.79 -4.23 13.79
CA LYS A 29 38.52 -4.01 14.50
C LYS A 29 37.74 -5.32 14.52
N ARG A 30 37.24 -5.71 15.68
CA ARG A 30 36.47 -6.96 15.86
C ARG A 30 35.00 -6.80 15.51
N SER A 31 34.50 -5.57 15.47
CA SER A 31 33.09 -5.31 15.15
C SER A 31 32.88 -3.92 14.55
N VAL A 32 31.76 -3.75 13.86
CA VAL A 32 31.23 -2.45 13.45
C VAL A 32 29.72 -2.42 13.67
N ALA A 33 29.21 -1.29 14.16
CA ALA A 33 27.79 -1.06 14.36
C ALA A 33 27.16 -0.40 13.13
N ILE A 34 26.03 -0.96 12.69
CA ILE A 34 25.27 -0.52 11.52
C ILE A 34 23.87 -0.11 12.01
N LEU A 35 23.52 1.17 11.82
CA LEU A 35 22.15 1.65 12.06
C LEU A 35 21.33 1.54 10.76
N PRO A 36 20.34 0.65 10.67
CA PRO A 36 19.51 0.57 9.48
C PRO A 36 18.45 1.68 9.45
N LEU A 37 18.36 2.36 8.32
CA LEU A 37 17.36 3.37 7.97
C LEU A 37 16.70 2.97 6.64
N ARG A 38 15.66 3.68 6.21
CA ARG A 38 15.05 3.50 4.89
C ARG A 38 14.85 4.80 4.14
N TYR A 39 14.81 4.69 2.82
CA TYR A 39 14.18 5.69 1.98
C TYR A 39 12.68 5.68 2.19
N ALA A 40 12.11 6.89 2.27
CA ALA A 40 10.69 7.12 2.34
C ALA A 40 10.34 8.35 1.50
N VAL A 41 9.05 8.68 1.45
CA VAL A 41 8.56 9.89 0.80
C VAL A 41 7.65 10.65 1.76
N LEU A 42 7.59 11.97 1.61
CA LEU A 42 6.57 12.82 2.20
C LEU A 42 5.88 13.61 1.08
N GLY A 43 4.56 13.56 1.06
CA GLY A 43 3.73 14.40 0.20
C GLY A 43 3.60 15.81 0.77
N SER A 44 3.53 16.84 -0.08
CA SER A 44 3.30 18.22 0.36
C SER A 44 1.94 18.38 1.08
N ALA A 45 1.87 19.21 2.11
CA ALA A 45 0.67 19.32 2.95
C ALA A 45 -0.52 20.00 2.24
N ALA A 46 -0.28 20.88 1.24
CA ALA A 46 -1.36 21.57 0.52
C ALA A 46 -1.07 21.81 -0.98
N PRO A 47 -2.10 21.90 -1.83
CA PRO A 47 -1.96 22.30 -3.23
C PRO A 47 -1.47 23.76 -3.28
N GLY A 48 -0.29 23.96 -3.88
CA GLY A 48 0.33 25.29 -3.98
C GLY A 48 1.27 25.66 -2.82
N GLU A 49 1.42 24.84 -1.78
CA GLU A 49 2.50 25.04 -0.80
C GLU A 49 3.84 24.65 -1.40
N SER A 50 4.78 25.61 -1.39
CA SER A 50 6.03 25.45 -2.13
C SER A 50 6.84 24.26 -1.63
N HIS A 51 7.19 24.12 -0.35
CA HIS A 51 7.93 22.94 0.10
C HIS A 51 7.72 22.68 1.60
N LEU A 52 7.30 21.46 1.98
CA LEU A 52 7.54 20.97 3.35
C LEU A 52 9.05 21.04 3.63
N PRO A 53 9.48 21.37 4.87
CA PRO A 53 10.89 21.45 5.24
C PRO A 53 11.50 20.04 5.41
N VAL A 54 11.37 19.21 4.38
CA VAL A 54 12.00 17.89 4.29
C VAL A 54 13.50 18.10 4.12
N PRO A 55 14.34 17.38 4.88
CA PRO A 55 15.79 17.49 4.72
C PRO A 55 16.22 17.18 3.29
N GLU A 56 17.06 18.02 2.70
CA GLU A 56 17.65 17.70 1.40
C GLU A 56 18.49 16.43 1.53
N LEU A 57 18.34 15.54 0.54
CA LEU A 57 19.18 14.36 0.39
C LEU A 57 20.47 14.78 -0.30
N PRO A 58 21.60 14.92 0.41
CA PRO A 58 22.85 15.19 -0.26
C PRO A 58 23.21 13.94 -1.08
N LYS A 59 23.95 14.11 -2.18
CA LYS A 59 24.76 12.99 -2.67
C LYS A 59 25.57 12.52 -1.42
N PRO A 60 25.62 11.22 -1.04
CA PRO A 60 25.47 9.99 -1.86
C PRO A 60 24.05 9.41 -1.93
N LEU A 61 23.09 10.03 -1.27
CA LEU A 61 21.77 9.43 -1.13
C LEU A 61 21.00 9.56 -2.44
N ALA A 62 20.76 8.43 -3.09
CA ALA A 62 20.05 8.33 -4.37
C ALA A 62 18.88 7.33 -4.26
N PRO A 63 17.73 7.70 -3.66
CA PRO A 63 16.62 6.78 -3.40
C PRO A 63 16.10 6.05 -4.63
N SER A 64 16.01 6.76 -5.75
CA SER A 64 15.45 6.26 -7.00
C SER A 64 15.75 7.24 -8.14
N PRO A 65 15.88 6.78 -9.39
CA PRO A 65 15.92 7.67 -10.56
C PRO A 65 14.57 8.33 -10.86
N LEU A 66 13.47 7.89 -10.23
CA LEU A 66 12.12 8.42 -10.46
C LEU A 66 11.98 9.83 -9.86
N VAL A 67 11.61 10.80 -10.70
CA VAL A 67 11.35 12.18 -10.28
C VAL A 67 9.91 12.31 -9.79
N LEU A 68 9.76 12.78 -8.56
CA LEU A 68 8.45 13.04 -7.93
C LEU A 68 8.04 14.50 -8.11
N ASN A 69 6.76 14.72 -8.38
CA ASN A 69 6.20 16.05 -8.60
C ASN A 69 5.65 16.64 -7.30
N THR A 70 4.83 15.86 -6.61
CA THR A 70 3.98 16.33 -5.49
C THR A 70 4.46 15.78 -4.14
N ALA A 71 5.31 14.75 -4.15
CA ALA A 71 6.05 14.27 -3.00
C ALA A 71 7.56 14.55 -3.10
N ARG A 72 8.28 14.33 -1.98
CA ARG A 72 9.74 14.42 -1.87
C ARG A 72 10.29 13.21 -1.15
N TYR A 73 11.43 12.71 -1.62
CA TYR A 73 12.16 11.66 -0.92
C TYR A 73 12.78 12.16 0.38
N THR A 74 12.89 11.26 1.34
CA THR A 74 13.54 11.50 2.62
C THR A 74 14.16 10.23 3.18
N VAL A 75 14.86 10.35 4.31
CA VAL A 75 15.35 9.22 5.11
C VAL A 75 14.58 9.16 6.42
N ARG A 76 14.10 7.96 6.77
CA ARG A 76 13.39 7.68 8.02
C ARG A 76 13.94 6.42 8.69
N PRO A 77 13.71 6.22 10.00
CA PRO A 77 13.92 4.93 10.63
C PRO A 77 13.20 3.79 9.90
N LEU A 78 13.73 2.58 10.01
CA LEU A 78 13.02 1.40 9.53
C LEU A 78 11.64 1.29 10.19
N ARG A 79 10.64 0.99 9.37
CA ARG A 79 9.31 0.60 9.85
C ARG A 79 9.33 -0.86 10.29
N HIS A 80 8.20 -1.33 10.83
CA HIS A 80 8.04 -2.75 11.13
C HIS A 80 8.25 -3.62 9.88
N GLY A 81 9.04 -4.68 10.02
CA GLY A 81 9.40 -5.58 8.93
C GLY A 81 10.55 -6.51 9.31
N PHE A 82 11.34 -6.88 8.30
CA PHE A 82 12.40 -7.87 8.38
C PHE A 82 13.64 -7.38 7.65
N LEU A 83 14.79 -7.57 8.27
CA LEU A 83 16.09 -7.12 7.79
C LEU A 83 17.05 -8.30 7.69
N TYR A 84 17.66 -8.45 6.52
CA TYR A 84 18.59 -9.53 6.21
C TYR A 84 19.95 -8.97 5.82
N LEU A 85 21.00 -9.59 6.34
CA LEU A 85 22.40 -9.27 6.06
C LEU A 85 23.06 -10.48 5.40
N PHE A 86 23.35 -10.36 4.11
CA PHE A 86 24.07 -11.35 3.34
C PHE A 86 25.52 -10.90 3.19
N VAL A 87 26.45 -11.81 3.47
CA VAL A 87 27.89 -11.51 3.36
C VAL A 87 28.64 -12.63 2.67
N GLN A 88 29.73 -12.26 2.02
CA GLN A 88 30.75 -13.16 1.55
C GLN A 88 32.08 -12.80 2.22
N ARG A 89 32.63 -13.74 2.97
CA ARG A 89 33.94 -13.59 3.62
C ARG A 89 35.04 -14.21 2.75
N TYR A 90 36.29 -13.83 3.01
CA TYR A 90 37.42 -14.36 2.23
C TYR A 90 37.43 -15.90 2.23
N ALA A 91 37.54 -16.48 1.04
CA ALA A 91 37.51 -17.93 0.83
C ALA A 91 36.26 -18.66 1.36
N ALA A 92 35.12 -17.95 1.48
CA ALA A 92 33.83 -18.51 1.86
C ALA A 92 32.74 -18.18 0.83
N ASP A 93 31.70 -19.02 0.81
CA ASP A 93 30.48 -18.75 0.04
C ASP A 93 29.59 -17.71 0.74
N TRP A 94 28.56 -17.26 0.01
CA TRP A 94 27.56 -16.33 0.55
C TRP A 94 26.73 -16.98 1.67
N VAL A 95 26.61 -16.27 2.78
CA VAL A 95 25.78 -16.66 3.93
C VAL A 95 24.83 -15.53 4.29
N CYS A 96 23.66 -15.88 4.82
CA CYS A 96 22.79 -14.94 5.53
C CYS A 96 23.30 -14.85 6.97
N GLU A 97 24.23 -13.94 7.24
CA GLU A 97 24.89 -13.82 8.55
C GLU A 97 23.92 -13.30 9.63
N GLY A 98 22.90 -12.54 9.25
CA GLY A 98 21.91 -12.04 10.21
C GLY A 98 20.52 -11.87 9.60
N ALA A 99 19.50 -12.22 10.38
CA ALA A 99 18.10 -11.95 10.10
C ALA A 99 17.47 -11.32 11.35
N TYR A 100 16.77 -10.21 11.18
CA TYR A 100 16.21 -9.41 12.26
C TYR A 100 14.78 -9.01 11.95
N GLN A 101 13.89 -9.08 12.94
CA GLN A 101 12.61 -8.39 12.90
C GLN A 101 12.82 -6.94 13.37
N THR A 102 12.28 -5.99 12.62
CA THR A 102 12.36 -4.56 12.93
C THR A 102 11.01 -4.06 13.44
N TYR A 103 11.05 -3.03 14.28
CA TYR A 103 9.85 -2.39 14.84
C TYR A 103 9.86 -0.89 14.54
N ASP A 104 8.69 -0.27 14.63
CA ASP A 104 8.48 1.19 14.52
C ASP A 104 9.29 2.01 15.55
N SER A 105 9.58 1.42 16.70
CA SER A 105 10.54 1.93 17.70
C SER A 105 12.01 1.92 17.24
N GLY A 106 12.30 1.39 16.06
CA GLY A 106 13.65 1.20 15.52
C GLY A 106 14.45 0.07 16.17
N LEU A 107 13.83 -0.70 17.06
CA LEU A 107 14.44 -1.89 17.64
C LEU A 107 14.56 -2.99 16.58
N CYS A 108 15.67 -3.73 16.63
CA CYS A 108 15.92 -4.92 15.83
C CYS A 108 16.03 -6.13 16.76
N LYS A 109 15.16 -7.13 16.56
CA LYS A 109 15.18 -8.40 17.28
C LYS A 109 15.73 -9.49 16.36
N PRO A 110 16.82 -10.19 16.74
CA PRO A 110 17.34 -11.30 15.93
C PRO A 110 16.32 -12.45 15.85
N LEU A 111 16.19 -13.06 14.66
CA LEU A 111 15.27 -14.16 14.39
C LEU A 111 15.93 -15.55 14.36
N TRP A 112 17.26 -15.60 14.51
CA TRP A 112 18.16 -16.76 14.33
C TRP A 112 18.31 -17.20 12.86
N PRO A 113 19.54 -17.46 12.38
CA PRO A 113 19.74 -18.10 11.08
C PRO A 113 19.41 -19.59 11.19
N THR A 114 18.73 -20.10 10.16
CA THR A 114 18.21 -21.48 10.05
C THR A 114 19.28 -22.49 9.60
N ASP A 115 20.55 -22.28 9.95
CA ASP A 115 21.63 -23.19 9.58
C ASP A 115 22.18 -23.84 10.86
N GLY A 116 22.11 -25.18 10.92
CA GLY A 116 22.42 -26.03 12.07
C GLY A 116 23.88 -26.04 12.54
N ASP A 117 24.68 -25.02 12.22
CA ASP A 117 25.99 -24.80 12.82
C ASP A 117 25.82 -23.90 14.05
N GLY A 118 25.85 -24.54 15.22
CA GLY A 118 25.75 -23.89 16.51
C GLY A 118 26.65 -22.65 16.62
N ALA A 119 26.12 -21.66 17.33
CA ALA A 119 26.77 -20.39 17.66
C ALA A 119 28.29 -20.53 17.82
N ARG A 120 29.05 -19.92 16.91
CA ARG A 120 30.50 -19.74 17.12
C ARG A 120 30.70 -18.75 18.26
N TYR A 121 31.32 -19.24 19.33
CA TYR A 121 31.80 -18.51 20.50
C TYR A 121 32.57 -17.26 20.02
N GLY A 122 31.93 -16.09 20.11
CA GLY A 122 32.48 -14.83 19.59
C GLY A 122 31.42 -13.82 19.16
N SER A 123 30.22 -14.27 18.77
CA SER A 123 29.07 -13.37 18.67
C SER A 123 28.62 -13.01 20.09
N PRO A 124 28.73 -11.74 20.56
CA PRO A 124 27.96 -11.35 21.72
C PRO A 124 26.50 -11.64 21.38
N MET A 125 25.83 -12.43 22.22
CA MET A 125 24.37 -12.53 22.22
C MET A 125 23.83 -11.10 22.04
N PRO A 126 23.05 -10.80 20.99
CA PRO A 126 22.43 -9.50 20.88
C PRO A 126 21.55 -9.34 22.11
N ILE A 127 21.74 -8.24 22.83
CA ILE A 127 20.78 -7.81 23.83
C ILE A 127 19.43 -7.70 23.11
N ILE A 128 18.36 -8.24 23.70
CA ILE A 128 17.01 -8.12 23.12
C ILE A 128 16.74 -6.63 22.84
N GLY A 129 16.51 -6.26 21.58
CA GLY A 129 16.13 -4.90 21.19
C GLY A 129 17.29 -3.90 21.05
N GLU A 130 18.37 -4.25 20.34
CA GLU A 130 19.32 -3.21 19.91
C GLU A 130 18.76 -2.42 18.72
N ARG A 131 19.03 -1.11 18.66
CA ARG A 131 18.69 -0.24 17.51
C ARG A 131 19.73 -0.30 16.39
N VAL A 132 20.85 -0.98 16.64
CA VAL A 132 21.94 -1.18 15.70
C VAL A 132 22.19 -2.67 15.52
N ILE A 133 22.67 -3.05 14.34
CA ILE A 133 23.16 -4.39 14.05
C ILE A 133 24.68 -4.38 14.17
N ARG A 134 25.25 -5.45 14.72
CA ARG A 134 26.71 -5.60 14.86
C ARG A 134 27.22 -6.64 13.88
N LEU A 135 28.11 -6.21 12.99
CA LEU A 135 28.86 -7.09 12.10
C LEU A 135 30.23 -7.38 12.70
N THR A 136 30.60 -8.66 12.82
CA THR A 136 31.89 -9.09 13.37
C THR A 136 32.96 -9.15 12.29
N ASP A 137 34.21 -8.94 12.70
CA ASP A 137 35.41 -9.03 11.84
C ASP A 137 35.19 -8.39 10.45
N PRO A 138 34.82 -7.10 10.39
CA PRO A 138 34.41 -6.47 9.13
C PRO A 138 35.52 -6.42 8.08
N GLU A 139 36.79 -6.51 8.50
CA GLU A 139 37.95 -6.57 7.59
C GLU A 139 38.01 -7.88 6.77
N ALA A 140 37.37 -8.96 7.25
CA ALA A 140 37.30 -10.25 6.55
C ALA A 140 36.14 -10.32 5.54
N VAL A 141 35.26 -9.32 5.52
CA VAL A 141 34.10 -9.25 4.62
C VAL A 141 34.54 -8.70 3.27
N VAL A 142 34.38 -9.51 2.22
CA VAL A 142 34.71 -9.14 0.84
C VAL A 142 33.52 -8.44 0.19
N HIS A 143 32.31 -8.97 0.42
CA HIS A 143 31.08 -8.36 -0.05
C HIS A 143 30.01 -8.41 1.05
N ALA A 144 29.25 -7.33 1.18
CA ALA A 144 28.07 -7.29 2.02
C ALA A 144 26.87 -6.70 1.26
N ARG A 145 25.70 -7.27 1.52
CA ARG A 145 24.42 -6.92 0.91
C ARG A 145 23.35 -6.91 1.99
N MET A 146 22.52 -5.87 2.01
CA MET A 146 21.38 -5.77 2.93
C MET A 146 20.06 -5.74 2.18
N LEU A 147 19.04 -6.34 2.79
CA LEU A 147 17.67 -6.34 2.29
C LEU A 147 16.70 -6.04 3.42
N PHE A 148 15.80 -5.08 3.20
CA PHE A 148 14.63 -4.87 4.04
C PHE A 148 13.38 -5.36 3.29
N THR A 149 12.54 -6.15 3.96
CA THR A 149 11.23 -6.56 3.47
C THR A 149 10.17 -6.32 4.56
N PRO A 150 8.93 -5.96 4.21
CA PRO A 150 7.87 -5.82 5.21
C PRO A 150 7.43 -7.15 5.84
N ASP A 151 7.63 -8.24 5.09
CA ASP A 151 7.23 -9.60 5.43
C ASP A 151 8.45 -10.52 5.46
N PRO A 152 8.41 -11.64 6.22
CA PRO A 152 9.55 -12.52 6.33
C PRO A 152 9.77 -13.28 5.01
N LEU A 153 11.03 -13.39 4.59
CA LEU A 153 11.42 -14.30 3.51
C LEU A 153 11.21 -15.76 3.92
N THR A 154 10.76 -16.57 2.97
CA THR A 154 10.74 -18.03 3.16
C THR A 154 12.19 -18.56 3.20
N PRO A 155 12.47 -19.68 3.89
CA PRO A 155 13.78 -20.30 3.87
C PRO A 155 14.30 -20.57 2.44
N ARG A 156 13.37 -20.92 1.54
CA ARG A 156 13.70 -21.11 0.12
C ARG A 156 14.20 -19.84 -0.54
N LEU A 157 13.57 -18.68 -0.29
CA LEU A 157 14.01 -17.41 -0.86
C LEU A 157 15.35 -16.94 -0.28
N VAL A 158 15.60 -17.15 1.02
CA VAL A 158 16.91 -16.88 1.62
C VAL A 158 18.00 -17.68 0.90
N GLU A 159 17.77 -18.97 0.66
CA GLU A 159 18.71 -19.82 -0.06
C GLU A 159 18.84 -19.46 -1.55
N THR A 160 17.73 -19.05 -2.18
CA THR A 160 17.74 -18.58 -3.57
C THR A 160 18.58 -17.31 -3.70
N ILE A 161 18.50 -16.37 -2.75
CA ILE A 161 19.35 -15.17 -2.75
C ILE A 161 20.82 -15.55 -2.54
N ARG A 162 21.14 -16.51 -1.66
CA ARG A 162 22.54 -16.97 -1.47
C ARG A 162 23.16 -17.57 -2.73
N SER A 163 22.36 -18.20 -3.58
CA SER A 163 22.83 -18.90 -4.78
C SER A 163 22.71 -18.05 -6.07
N ASP A 164 21.63 -17.29 -6.27
CA ASP A 164 21.40 -16.47 -7.48
C ASP A 164 22.03 -15.06 -7.38
N GLN A 165 23.08 -14.82 -8.17
CA GLN A 165 23.75 -13.52 -8.24
C GLN A 165 22.80 -12.39 -8.69
N ARG A 166 21.86 -12.66 -9.61
CA ARG A 166 20.95 -11.64 -10.14
C ARG A 166 20.07 -11.06 -9.04
N LEU A 167 19.61 -11.90 -8.10
CA LEU A 167 18.87 -11.42 -6.94
C LEU A 167 19.79 -10.68 -5.96
N ARG A 168 21.02 -11.16 -5.72
CA ARG A 168 21.99 -10.46 -4.84
C ARG A 168 22.33 -9.07 -5.33
N ASP A 169 22.42 -8.88 -6.64
CA ASP A 169 22.77 -7.58 -7.22
C ASP A 169 21.64 -6.55 -7.07
N THR A 170 20.41 -6.97 -6.77
CA THR A 170 19.30 -6.07 -6.41
C THR A 170 19.29 -5.65 -4.93
N LEU A 171 20.16 -6.23 -4.07
CA LEU A 171 20.27 -5.85 -2.66
C LEU A 171 21.21 -4.65 -2.47
N ARG A 172 20.99 -3.90 -1.39
CA ARG A 172 21.81 -2.74 -1.02
C ARG A 172 23.26 -3.17 -0.82
N HIS A 173 24.16 -2.69 -1.69
CA HIS A 173 25.59 -2.91 -1.54
C HIS A 173 26.14 -2.20 -0.31
N LEU A 174 27.07 -2.87 0.38
CA LEU A 174 27.93 -2.26 1.39
C LEU A 174 29.39 -2.57 1.09
N ASP A 175 30.19 -1.54 0.83
CA ASP A 175 31.64 -1.65 0.79
C ASP A 175 32.20 -1.55 2.21
N MET A 176 32.20 -2.68 2.92
CA MET A 176 32.65 -2.75 4.31
C MET A 176 34.11 -2.32 4.49
N ARG A 177 34.96 -2.61 3.50
CA ARG A 177 36.37 -2.24 3.55
C ARG A 177 36.53 -0.73 3.50
N GLN A 178 35.86 -0.07 2.54
CA GLN A 178 35.85 1.39 2.44
C GLN A 178 35.27 2.02 3.71
N LEU A 179 34.14 1.51 4.21
CA LEU A 179 33.43 2.06 5.36
C LEU A 179 34.23 2.00 6.66
N VAL A 180 34.95 0.90 6.89
CA VAL A 180 35.78 0.74 8.10
C VAL A 180 37.09 1.53 8.01
N GLN A 181 37.68 1.63 6.82
CA GLN A 181 39.04 2.20 6.68
C GLN A 181 39.06 3.70 6.40
N SER A 182 38.12 4.22 5.63
CA SER A 182 38.32 5.52 4.97
C SER A 182 37.61 6.70 5.64
N CYS A 183 36.69 6.50 6.60
CA CYS A 183 35.84 7.58 7.14
C CYS A 183 35.16 8.44 6.03
N HIS A 184 35.12 7.95 4.78
CA HIS A 184 34.71 8.69 3.61
C HIS A 184 33.39 8.16 3.06
N TYR A 185 32.75 9.06 2.33
CA TYR A 185 31.50 8.96 1.61
C TYR A 185 31.33 7.62 0.87
N SER A 186 30.32 6.85 1.27
CA SER A 186 29.85 5.65 0.57
C SER A 186 28.39 5.85 0.16
N GLU A 187 27.99 5.26 -0.96
CA GLU A 187 26.63 5.40 -1.48
C GLU A 187 25.60 4.92 -0.46
N HIS A 188 24.53 5.70 -0.25
CA HIS A 188 23.44 5.36 0.68
C HIS A 188 23.84 5.20 2.15
N VAL A 189 24.98 5.75 2.56
CA VAL A 189 25.45 5.73 3.95
C VAL A 189 25.47 7.13 4.55
N LEU A 190 25.07 7.23 5.83
CA LEU A 190 25.15 8.45 6.63
C LEU A 190 26.14 8.26 7.79
N SER A 191 26.96 9.27 8.02
CA SER A 191 27.80 9.34 9.22
C SER A 191 26.97 9.70 10.45
N PRO A 192 27.43 9.38 11.68
CA PRO A 192 26.71 9.75 12.90
C PRO A 192 26.43 11.25 13.02
N GLN A 193 27.33 12.11 12.52
CA GLN A 193 27.16 13.57 12.54
C GLN A 193 26.05 14.05 11.60
N GLN A 194 25.77 13.30 10.53
CA GLN A 194 24.73 13.66 9.56
C GLN A 194 23.31 13.27 10.04
N LEU A 195 23.18 12.33 10.97
CA LEU A 195 21.88 11.81 11.42
C LEU A 195 20.92 12.90 11.90
N GLN A 196 21.42 13.88 12.65
CA GLN A 196 20.60 14.96 13.20
C GLN A 196 19.99 15.89 12.15
N SER A 197 20.66 16.05 11.00
CA SER A 197 20.24 16.99 9.95
C SER A 197 19.61 16.32 8.74
N ARG A 198 19.69 14.98 8.62
CA ARG A 198 19.29 14.25 7.41
C ARG A 198 18.13 13.28 7.62
N VAL A 199 17.84 12.85 8.83
CA VAL A 199 16.72 11.94 9.12
C VAL A 199 15.48 12.75 9.49
N ALA A 200 14.38 12.55 8.75
CA ALA A 200 13.17 13.38 8.85
C ALA A 200 12.60 13.41 10.28
N ASP A 201 12.51 12.24 10.90
CA ASP A 201 11.96 12.06 12.25
C ASP A 201 12.79 12.84 13.29
N GLN A 202 14.11 12.97 13.08
CA GLN A 202 14.96 13.77 13.97
C GLN A 202 14.83 15.27 13.71
N VAL A 203 14.80 15.68 12.44
CA VAL A 203 14.62 17.09 12.05
C VAL A 203 13.25 17.62 12.48
N SER A 204 12.22 16.76 12.51
CA SER A 204 10.88 17.14 12.95
C SER A 204 10.78 17.58 14.41
N GLN A 205 11.73 17.16 15.28
CA GLN A 205 11.76 17.61 16.67
C GLN A 205 11.91 19.14 16.77
N GLY A 206 12.55 19.76 15.79
CA GLY A 206 12.69 21.22 15.68
C GLY A 206 11.70 21.90 14.72
N SER A 207 10.77 21.16 14.10
CA SER A 207 9.88 21.67 13.05
C SER A 207 8.45 21.14 13.21
N LEU A 208 7.58 21.96 13.80
CA LEU A 208 6.16 21.62 14.00
C LEU A 208 5.43 21.26 12.70
N PRO A 209 5.63 21.95 11.55
CA PRO A 209 5.02 21.56 10.29
C PRO A 209 5.45 20.16 9.84
N LEU A 210 6.73 19.83 9.95
CA LEU A 210 7.24 18.51 9.58
C LEU A 210 6.73 17.41 10.53
N ALA A 211 6.69 17.69 11.84
CA ALA A 211 6.15 16.76 12.82
C ALA A 211 4.67 16.43 12.56
N ARG A 212 3.85 17.43 12.22
CA ARG A 212 2.45 17.22 11.83
C ARG A 212 2.33 16.40 10.54
N ALA A 213 3.15 16.71 9.52
CA ALA A 213 3.16 15.96 8.27
C ALA A 213 3.53 14.49 8.51
N LEU A 214 4.55 14.21 9.32
CA LEU A 214 4.97 12.86 9.70
C LEU A 214 3.89 12.12 10.51
N ALA A 215 3.21 12.81 11.42
CA ALA A 215 2.15 12.20 12.24
C ALA A 215 0.93 11.77 11.41
N GLY A 216 0.68 12.42 10.26
CA GLY A 216 -0.39 12.05 9.33
C GLY A 216 -0.01 10.97 8.31
N GLN A 217 1.22 10.47 8.32
CA GLN A 217 1.68 9.44 7.38
C GLN A 217 1.18 8.04 7.75
N LEU A 218 1.17 7.14 6.75
CA LEU A 218 0.83 5.74 6.98
C LEU A 218 1.76 5.09 8.00
N PHE A 219 3.06 5.40 7.93
CA PHE A 219 4.06 4.96 8.89
C PHE A 219 4.46 6.12 9.80
N ALA A 220 3.50 6.63 10.57
CA ALA A 220 3.75 7.70 11.54
C ALA A 220 4.81 7.29 12.59
N PRO A 221 5.65 8.24 13.05
CA PRO A 221 6.60 7.97 14.13
C PRO A 221 5.86 7.66 15.44
N PRO A 222 6.44 6.83 16.32
CA PRO A 222 5.85 6.53 17.62
C PRO A 222 5.73 7.81 18.48
N SER A 223 4.56 7.98 19.12
CA SER A 223 4.29 9.16 19.96
C SER A 223 5.23 9.25 21.16
N GLY A 224 5.84 10.42 21.36
CA GLY A 224 6.70 10.69 22.53
C GLY A 224 8.04 9.96 22.53
N PHE A 225 8.43 9.37 21.40
CA PHE A 225 9.68 8.62 21.27
C PHE A 225 10.38 8.94 19.96
N SER A 226 11.70 9.12 20.01
CA SER A 226 12.53 9.24 18.81
C SER A 226 13.54 8.10 18.73
N VAL A 227 13.55 7.44 17.57
CA VAL A 227 14.43 6.30 17.28
C VAL A 227 15.90 6.67 17.39
N LEU A 228 16.25 7.92 17.07
CA LEU A 228 17.64 8.37 17.04
C LEU A 228 18.12 8.97 18.37
N ASP A 229 17.23 9.11 19.36
CA ASP A 229 17.63 9.59 20.68
C ASP A 229 18.64 8.63 21.30
N HIS A 230 19.77 9.18 21.77
CA HIS A 230 20.87 8.43 22.38
C HIS A 230 21.52 7.36 21.48
N ILE A 231 21.45 7.48 20.15
CA ILE A 231 22.07 6.49 19.23
C ILE A 231 23.59 6.67 19.10
N ALA A 232 24.11 7.88 19.34
CA ALA A 232 25.53 8.20 19.10
C ALA A 232 26.53 7.29 19.85
N PRO A 233 26.32 6.94 21.14
CA PRO A 233 27.21 6.00 21.85
C PRO A 233 27.25 4.60 21.21
N TYR A 234 26.15 4.14 20.61
CA TYR A 234 26.10 2.83 19.95
C TYR A 234 26.91 2.79 18.64
N LEU A 235 27.12 3.95 18.03
CA LEU A 235 27.91 4.08 16.80
C LEU A 235 29.35 4.52 17.07
N ALA A 236 29.70 4.92 18.29
CA ALA A 236 31.03 5.43 18.60
C ALA A 236 32.11 4.36 18.44
N ALA A 237 33.25 4.73 17.85
CA ALA A 237 34.42 3.85 17.80
C ALA A 237 35.03 3.65 19.19
N ASP A 238 35.55 2.45 19.45
CA ASP A 238 36.31 2.14 20.66
C ASP A 238 37.56 1.30 20.32
N LYS A 239 38.21 0.69 21.32
CA LYS A 239 39.41 -0.14 21.11
C LYS A 239 39.13 -1.40 20.28
N ILE A 240 37.92 -1.93 20.36
CA ILE A 240 37.43 -3.19 19.78
C ILE A 240 36.56 -2.91 18.54
N SER A 241 35.71 -1.89 18.61
CA SER A 241 34.72 -1.53 17.60
C SER A 241 35.22 -0.44 16.66
N ALA A 242 34.98 -0.60 15.36
CA ALA A 242 35.15 0.45 14.37
C ALA A 242 34.11 1.57 14.55
N GLN A 243 34.32 2.71 13.91
CA GLN A 243 33.32 3.77 13.82
C GLN A 243 32.08 3.24 13.09
N GLY A 244 30.95 3.21 13.78
CA GLY A 244 29.67 2.82 13.21
C GLY A 244 29.11 3.87 12.26
N PHE A 245 28.18 3.43 11.42
CA PHE A 245 27.54 4.25 10.39
C PHE A 245 26.08 3.83 10.20
N ALA A 246 25.29 4.65 9.51
CA ALA A 246 23.91 4.32 9.19
C ALA A 246 23.76 4.00 7.70
N VAL A 247 23.01 2.94 7.39
CA VAL A 247 22.74 2.47 6.03
C VAL A 247 21.31 2.78 5.68
N VAL A 248 21.07 3.43 4.55
CA VAL A 248 19.73 3.73 4.03
C VAL A 248 19.33 2.63 3.03
N LEU A 249 18.32 1.85 3.41
CA LEU A 249 17.80 0.72 2.66
C LEU A 249 16.64 1.14 1.76
N ASP A 250 16.43 0.35 0.71
CA ASP A 250 15.30 0.53 -0.19
C ASP A 250 14.02 -0.02 0.47
N ASP A 251 12.94 0.75 0.38
CA ASP A 251 11.59 0.31 0.77
C ASP A 251 10.56 0.68 -0.33
N PRO A 252 10.65 0.09 -1.54
CA PRO A 252 9.75 0.42 -2.65
C PRO A 252 8.27 0.22 -2.30
N LEU A 253 7.96 -0.82 -1.52
CA LEU A 253 6.61 -1.09 -1.03
C LEU A 253 6.12 0.01 -0.08
N GLY A 254 6.93 0.39 0.91
CA GLY A 254 6.56 1.44 1.84
C GLY A 254 6.44 2.81 1.16
N ILE A 255 7.28 3.11 0.17
CA ILE A 255 7.14 4.34 -0.64
C ILE A 255 5.81 4.33 -1.41
N THR A 256 5.51 3.23 -2.11
CA THR A 256 4.27 3.12 -2.90
C THR A 256 3.03 3.23 -2.01
N GLN A 257 3.06 2.59 -0.84
CA GLN A 257 1.97 2.62 0.14
C GLN A 257 1.80 4.02 0.77
N GLU A 258 2.88 4.72 1.10
CA GLU A 258 2.83 6.11 1.60
C GLU A 258 2.24 7.07 0.55
N LEU A 259 2.65 6.95 -0.72
CA LEU A 259 2.07 7.75 -1.80
C LEU A 259 0.57 7.48 -1.96
N ASN A 260 0.17 6.20 -1.91
CA ASN A 260 -1.24 5.84 -2.02
C ASN A 260 -2.05 6.34 -0.81
N ALA A 261 -1.52 6.18 0.41
CA ALA A 261 -2.16 6.66 1.63
C ALA A 261 -2.33 8.18 1.60
N TRP A 262 -1.30 8.92 1.21
CA TRP A 262 -1.35 10.37 1.08
C TRP A 262 -2.31 10.85 -0.03
N ARG A 263 -2.42 10.10 -1.13
CA ARG A 263 -3.44 10.33 -2.16
C ARG A 263 -4.85 10.17 -1.56
N ASN A 264 -5.09 9.08 -0.83
CA ASN A 264 -6.38 8.79 -0.18
C ASN A 264 -6.70 9.76 0.97
N GLN A 265 -5.69 10.39 1.57
CA GLN A 265 -5.85 11.40 2.61
C GLN A 265 -6.65 12.63 2.13
N SER A 266 -6.86 12.81 0.82
CA SER A 266 -7.76 13.86 0.33
C SER A 266 -9.19 13.73 0.86
N ALA A 267 -9.62 12.51 1.23
CA ALA A 267 -10.90 12.25 1.87
C ALA A 267 -11.05 12.94 3.24
N GLU A 268 -9.95 13.23 3.94
CA GLU A 268 -9.98 13.96 5.21
C GLU A 268 -10.54 15.39 5.05
N VAL A 269 -10.39 15.99 3.87
CA VAL A 269 -10.97 17.32 3.57
C VAL A 269 -12.48 17.25 3.60
N LEU A 270 -13.07 16.22 2.99
CA LEU A 270 -14.50 16.00 3.03
C LEU A 270 -14.95 15.61 4.44
N GLN A 271 -14.20 14.77 5.14
CA GLN A 271 -14.51 14.39 6.51
C GLN A 271 -14.55 15.60 7.45
N ALA A 272 -13.55 16.48 7.38
CA ALA A 272 -13.51 17.72 8.16
C ALA A 272 -14.68 18.66 7.83
N PHE A 273 -15.09 18.74 6.56
CA PHE A 273 -16.30 19.46 6.18
C PHE A 273 -17.55 18.83 6.81
N MET A 274 -17.66 17.50 6.82
CA MET A 274 -18.81 16.77 7.36
C MET A 274 -18.91 16.87 8.88
N ASP A 275 -17.77 16.89 9.58
CA ASP A 275 -17.69 17.01 11.03
C ASP A 275 -17.90 18.44 11.54
N HIS A 276 -17.84 19.44 10.65
CA HIS A 276 -18.10 20.82 11.02
C HIS A 276 -19.49 21.00 11.62
N VAL A 277 -19.55 21.61 12.80
CA VAL A 277 -20.77 21.95 13.53
C VAL A 277 -21.01 23.44 13.44
N ASP A 278 -22.20 23.83 12.99
CA ASP A 278 -22.58 25.23 12.88
C ASP A 278 -23.00 25.85 14.21
N SER A 279 -23.42 27.13 14.18
CA SER A 279 -23.88 27.87 15.35
C SER A 279 -25.15 27.30 16.00
N GLU A 280 -25.89 26.43 15.31
CA GLU A 280 -27.09 25.78 15.83
C GLU A 280 -26.76 24.41 16.47
N GLY A 281 -25.48 24.00 16.49
CA GLY A 281 -25.07 22.71 17.02
C GLY A 281 -25.36 21.56 16.06
N ILE A 282 -25.56 21.83 14.76
CA ILE A 282 -25.88 20.83 13.74
C ILE A 282 -24.64 20.56 12.89
N SER A 283 -24.21 19.29 12.83
CA SER A 283 -23.12 18.89 11.94
C SER A 283 -23.55 18.87 10.47
N ASN A 284 -22.61 19.15 9.58
CA ASN A 284 -22.83 19.00 8.14
C ASN A 284 -23.17 17.57 7.74
N GLN A 285 -22.65 16.55 8.46
CA GLN A 285 -23.07 15.16 8.30
C GLN A 285 -24.58 14.98 8.53
N ARG A 286 -25.13 15.63 9.56
CA ARG A 286 -26.57 15.59 9.83
C ARG A 286 -27.37 16.31 8.75
N LYS A 287 -26.89 17.47 8.29
CA LYS A 287 -27.51 18.22 7.18
C LYS A 287 -27.56 17.38 5.90
N HIS A 288 -26.45 16.75 5.53
CA HIS A 288 -26.36 15.84 4.40
C HIS A 288 -27.34 14.67 4.53
N SER A 289 -27.37 14.02 5.69
CA SER A 289 -28.27 12.88 5.92
C SER A 289 -29.75 13.27 5.76
N ILE A 290 -30.13 14.46 6.23
CA ILE A 290 -31.48 15.00 6.07
C ILE A 290 -31.75 15.33 4.60
N ALA A 291 -30.84 16.03 3.93
CA ALA A 291 -30.99 16.38 2.51
C ALA A 291 -31.13 15.13 1.63
N PHE A 292 -30.30 14.11 1.86
CA PHE A 292 -30.39 12.82 1.17
C PHE A 292 -31.70 12.09 1.46
N ALA A 293 -32.19 12.10 2.70
CA ALA A 293 -33.49 11.51 3.05
C ALA A 293 -34.66 12.24 2.37
N LEU A 294 -34.61 13.57 2.29
CA LEU A 294 -35.61 14.39 1.60
C LEU A 294 -35.63 14.09 0.10
N ASP A 295 -34.47 13.95 -0.53
CA ASP A 295 -34.37 13.61 -1.96
C ASP A 295 -34.92 12.20 -2.26
N ASN A 296 -34.57 11.21 -1.42
CA ASN A 296 -35.14 9.86 -1.53
C ASN A 296 -36.65 9.84 -1.32
N LEU A 297 -37.16 10.64 -0.36
CA LEU A 297 -38.60 10.77 -0.13
C LEU A 297 -39.30 11.39 -1.34
N LYS A 298 -38.73 12.47 -1.91
CA LYS A 298 -39.24 13.12 -3.12
C LYS A 298 -39.31 12.14 -4.28
N THR A 299 -38.24 11.39 -4.52
CA THR A 299 -38.17 10.35 -5.55
C THR A 299 -39.20 9.24 -5.33
N THR A 300 -39.32 8.75 -4.10
CA THR A 300 -40.30 7.70 -3.74
C THR A 300 -41.74 8.17 -3.92
N LEU A 301 -42.05 9.40 -3.50
CA LEU A 301 -43.39 9.99 -3.68
C LEU A 301 -43.72 10.19 -5.15
N ALA A 302 -42.75 10.63 -5.95
CA ALA A 302 -42.90 10.80 -7.39
C ALA A 302 -43.20 9.46 -8.08
N GLU A 303 -42.51 8.38 -7.68
CA GLU A 303 -42.75 7.04 -8.21
C GLU A 303 -44.11 6.49 -7.78
N GLN A 304 -44.51 6.68 -6.51
CA GLN A 304 -45.84 6.30 -6.05
C GLN A 304 -46.97 7.07 -6.76
N ALA A 305 -46.77 8.36 -7.02
CA ALA A 305 -47.74 9.17 -7.78
C ALA A 305 -47.88 8.65 -9.22
N ARG A 306 -46.76 8.31 -9.87
CA ARG A 306 -46.74 7.70 -11.20
C ARG A 306 -47.46 6.36 -11.22
N GLN A 307 -47.16 5.45 -10.29
CA GLN A 307 -47.80 4.14 -10.20
C GLN A 307 -49.32 4.25 -10.01
N ARG A 308 -49.78 5.16 -9.14
CA ARG A 308 -51.22 5.41 -8.96
C ARG A 308 -51.86 5.97 -10.21
N TYR A 309 -51.19 6.89 -10.91
CA TYR A 309 -51.69 7.43 -12.18
C TYR A 309 -51.82 6.33 -13.22
N VAL A 310 -50.77 5.54 -13.45
CA VAL A 310 -50.76 4.43 -14.42
C VAL A 310 -51.79 3.37 -14.07
N SER A 311 -51.88 2.97 -12.80
CA SER A 311 -52.88 2.01 -12.34
C SER A 311 -54.30 2.53 -12.59
N HIS A 312 -54.55 3.82 -12.37
CA HIS A 312 -55.86 4.41 -12.66
C HIS A 312 -56.11 4.55 -14.17
N ALA A 313 -55.11 4.99 -14.94
CA ALA A 313 -55.20 5.11 -16.40
C ALA A 313 -55.51 3.76 -17.07
N ASN A 314 -54.90 2.66 -16.59
CA ASN A 314 -55.17 1.31 -17.08
C ASN A 314 -56.60 0.82 -16.79
N THR A 315 -57.32 1.43 -15.85
CA THR A 315 -58.75 1.13 -15.62
C THR A 315 -59.68 1.86 -16.60
N LEU A 316 -59.15 2.84 -17.34
CA LEU A 316 -59.90 3.64 -18.31
C LEU A 316 -59.61 3.13 -19.72
N GLY A 317 -60.64 3.05 -20.56
CA GLY A 317 -60.44 2.86 -21.99
C GLY A 317 -59.93 4.15 -22.65
N VAL A 318 -59.27 4.00 -23.80
CA VAL A 318 -58.77 5.14 -24.58
C VAL A 318 -59.52 5.23 -25.90
N ARG A 319 -59.97 6.43 -26.28
CA ARG A 319 -60.60 6.73 -27.57
C ARG A 319 -59.80 7.80 -28.31
N TYR A 320 -59.56 7.63 -29.60
CA TYR A 320 -59.00 8.70 -30.43
C TYR A 320 -60.09 9.49 -31.18
N THR A 321 -59.90 10.80 -31.30
CA THR A 321 -60.84 11.69 -32.00
C THR A 321 -60.41 12.03 -33.42
N ASP A 322 -59.11 11.95 -33.74
CA ASP A 322 -58.63 12.19 -35.10
C ASP A 322 -59.07 11.03 -36.01
N PRO A 323 -59.70 11.30 -37.18
CA PRO A 323 -60.27 10.26 -38.05
C PRO A 323 -59.27 9.17 -38.46
N GLU A 324 -58.00 9.56 -38.64
CA GLU A 324 -56.88 8.67 -38.98
C GLU A 324 -56.64 7.58 -37.93
N TYR A 325 -56.82 7.91 -36.64
CA TYR A 325 -56.54 7.01 -35.50
C TYR A 325 -57.81 6.44 -34.86
N ALA A 326 -58.97 7.04 -35.12
CA ALA A 326 -60.25 6.64 -34.53
C ALA A 326 -60.69 5.23 -34.99
N LEU A 327 -60.48 4.90 -36.27
CA LEU A 327 -60.85 3.61 -36.86
C LEU A 327 -60.01 2.44 -36.29
N SER A 328 -58.71 2.66 -36.09
CA SER A 328 -57.80 1.62 -35.58
C SER A 328 -58.00 1.33 -34.09
N ASN A 329 -58.53 2.28 -33.32
CA ASN A 329 -58.80 2.14 -31.88
C ASN A 329 -60.27 1.76 -31.56
N ALA A 330 -61.14 1.63 -32.56
CA ALA A 330 -62.57 1.36 -32.37
C ALA A 330 -62.85 0.04 -31.63
N HIS A 331 -62.05 -1.01 -31.89
CA HIS A 331 -62.20 -2.31 -31.23
C HIS A 331 -61.82 -2.28 -29.74
N MET A 332 -60.81 -1.49 -29.37
CA MET A 332 -60.40 -1.28 -27.97
C MET A 332 -61.44 -0.47 -27.18
N VAL A 333 -62.14 0.44 -27.85
CA VAL A 333 -63.28 1.20 -27.29
C VAL A 333 -64.53 0.32 -27.10
N GLY A 334 -64.62 -0.83 -27.77
CA GLY A 334 -65.70 -1.81 -27.52
C GLY A 334 -65.44 -2.71 -26.31
N ALA A 335 -64.17 -2.84 -25.88
CA ALA A 335 -63.73 -3.81 -24.88
C ALA A 335 -63.65 -3.27 -23.45
N ALA A 336 -63.69 -1.94 -23.23
CA ALA A 336 -63.53 -1.38 -21.89
C ALA A 336 -64.87 -1.25 -21.13
N ALA A 337 -64.83 -1.42 -19.82
CA ALA A 337 -65.99 -1.52 -18.93
C ALA A 337 -66.67 -0.16 -18.57
N GLY A 338 -66.77 0.76 -19.53
CA GLY A 338 -67.70 1.90 -19.47
C GLY A 338 -67.10 3.30 -19.23
N SER A 339 -65.83 3.43 -18.82
CA SER A 339 -65.18 4.74 -18.65
C SER A 339 -64.06 4.93 -19.67
N TYR A 340 -64.11 6.04 -20.42
CA TYR A 340 -63.12 6.34 -21.47
C TYR A 340 -62.52 7.73 -21.33
N ARG A 341 -61.25 7.87 -21.69
CA ARG A 341 -60.62 9.17 -21.99
C ARG A 341 -60.41 9.32 -23.49
N SER A 342 -60.67 10.52 -23.99
CA SER A 342 -60.51 10.84 -25.40
C SER A 342 -59.26 11.69 -25.64
N TYR A 343 -58.46 11.31 -26.61
CA TYR A 343 -57.27 12.05 -27.05
C TYR A 343 -57.33 12.25 -28.57
N PRO A 344 -56.71 13.31 -29.13
CA PRO A 344 -56.62 13.46 -30.58
C PRO A 344 -55.96 12.27 -31.27
N ASN A 345 -54.76 11.91 -30.81
CA ASN A 345 -53.91 10.84 -31.36
C ASN A 345 -52.98 10.27 -30.26
N PRO A 346 -52.27 9.16 -30.52
CA PRO A 346 -51.38 8.53 -29.54
C PRO A 346 -50.26 9.46 -29.01
N ALA A 347 -49.74 10.36 -29.86
CA ALA A 347 -48.69 11.28 -29.46
C ALA A 347 -49.20 12.33 -28.46
N GLU A 348 -50.43 12.82 -28.64
CA GLU A 348 -51.06 13.75 -27.70
C GLU A 348 -51.48 13.05 -26.39
N GLN A 349 -51.88 11.78 -26.45
CA GLN A 349 -52.07 10.96 -25.25
C GLN A 349 -50.79 10.91 -24.41
N GLN A 350 -49.66 10.50 -25.00
CA GLN A 350 -48.38 10.42 -24.29
C GLN A 350 -47.99 11.78 -23.67
N ARG A 351 -48.14 12.88 -24.42
CA ARG A 351 -47.86 14.23 -23.89
C ARG A 351 -48.74 14.60 -22.70
N GLN A 352 -50.05 14.32 -22.76
CA GLN A 352 -50.96 14.64 -21.67
C GLN A 352 -50.77 13.73 -20.45
N GLU A 353 -50.50 12.45 -20.66
CA GLU A 353 -50.16 11.52 -19.59
C GLU A 353 -48.88 11.94 -18.89
N GLN A 354 -47.83 12.29 -19.64
CA GLN A 354 -46.57 12.78 -19.09
C GLN A 354 -46.77 14.03 -18.24
N ARG A 355 -47.48 15.04 -18.75
CA ARG A 355 -47.80 16.26 -17.99
C ARG A 355 -48.63 15.96 -16.73
N ALA A 356 -49.60 15.06 -16.83
CA ALA A 356 -50.46 14.73 -15.69
C ALA A 356 -49.69 13.95 -14.61
N ILE A 357 -48.76 13.08 -15.01
CA ILE A 357 -47.83 12.41 -14.10
C ILE A 357 -46.93 13.46 -13.43
N GLU A 358 -46.27 14.33 -14.20
CA GLU A 358 -45.41 15.39 -13.67
C GLU A 358 -46.16 16.32 -12.69
N GLN A 359 -47.38 16.74 -13.03
CA GLN A 359 -48.22 17.54 -12.15
C GLN A 359 -48.61 16.79 -10.87
N ALA A 360 -48.98 15.51 -10.97
CA ALA A 360 -49.34 14.71 -9.80
C ALA A 360 -48.14 14.48 -8.86
N GLN A 361 -46.93 14.34 -9.44
CA GLN A 361 -45.68 14.24 -8.70
C GLN A 361 -45.37 15.54 -7.95
N GLN A 362 -45.41 16.68 -8.65
CA GLN A 362 -45.15 18.01 -8.06
C GLN A 362 -46.19 18.38 -7.00
N HIS A 363 -47.48 18.28 -7.32
CA HIS A 363 -48.55 18.72 -6.43
C HIS A 363 -48.53 18.00 -5.07
N ARG A 364 -48.18 16.70 -5.06
CA ARG A 364 -48.08 15.95 -3.80
C ARG A 364 -46.91 16.45 -2.93
N TRP A 365 -45.76 16.72 -3.52
CA TRP A 365 -44.61 17.28 -2.81
C TRP A 365 -44.93 18.69 -2.27
N ASP A 366 -45.46 19.54 -3.15
CA ASP A 366 -45.71 20.96 -2.89
C ASP A 366 -46.78 21.17 -1.81
N SER A 367 -47.77 20.29 -1.74
CA SER A 367 -48.85 20.40 -0.75
C SER A 367 -48.50 19.80 0.61
N GLN A 368 -47.69 18.74 0.67
CA GLN A 368 -47.45 17.98 1.90
C GLN A 368 -46.13 18.30 2.58
N TYR A 369 -45.08 18.64 1.83
CA TYR A 369 -43.72 18.71 2.37
C TYR A 369 -43.05 20.07 2.13
N ALA A 370 -43.16 20.63 0.92
CA ALA A 370 -42.50 21.89 0.56
C ALA A 370 -42.76 23.06 1.54
N PRO A 371 -43.96 23.24 2.14
CA PRO A 371 -44.19 24.35 3.08
C PRO A 371 -43.38 24.28 4.38
N TYR A 372 -42.83 23.11 4.70
CA TYR A 372 -42.03 22.87 5.90
C TYR A 372 -40.52 22.96 5.64
N LEU A 373 -40.11 23.19 4.39
CA LEU A 373 -38.71 23.14 3.97
C LEU A 373 -38.22 24.53 3.55
N ASP A 374 -37.00 24.85 3.97
CA ASP A 374 -36.23 25.98 3.43
C ASP A 374 -35.38 25.48 2.25
N GLU A 375 -36.02 25.43 1.07
CA GLU A 375 -35.36 24.99 -0.17
C GLU A 375 -34.09 25.79 -0.49
N PRO A 376 -34.07 27.14 -0.40
CA PRO A 376 -32.84 27.91 -0.58
C PRO A 376 -31.69 27.47 0.34
N ARG A 377 -31.98 27.22 1.63
CA ARG A 377 -30.97 26.76 2.59
C ARG A 377 -30.47 25.34 2.28
N ILE A 378 -31.35 24.44 1.84
CA ILE A 378 -30.97 23.09 1.39
C ILE A 378 -30.05 23.17 0.17
N GLN A 379 -30.41 23.95 -0.84
CA GLN A 379 -29.61 24.10 -2.07
C GLN A 379 -28.26 24.75 -1.80
N ALA A 380 -28.20 25.76 -0.92
CA ALA A 380 -26.94 26.37 -0.50
C ALA A 380 -26.01 25.34 0.16
N PHE A 381 -26.54 24.53 1.08
CA PHE A 381 -25.78 23.45 1.72
C PHE A 381 -25.30 22.39 0.72
N LEU A 382 -26.16 21.96 -0.22
CA LEU A 382 -25.78 20.99 -1.25
C LEU A 382 -24.67 21.54 -2.17
N ALA A 383 -24.69 22.83 -2.48
CA ALA A 383 -23.61 23.48 -3.23
C ALA A 383 -22.28 23.51 -2.45
N GLU A 384 -22.33 23.79 -1.14
CA GLU A 384 -21.14 23.72 -0.28
C GLU A 384 -20.59 22.29 -0.19
N TYR A 385 -21.46 21.29 -0.03
CA TYR A 385 -21.09 19.88 -0.04
C TYR A 385 -20.43 19.48 -1.37
N GLN A 386 -21.04 19.86 -2.50
CA GLN A 386 -20.49 19.57 -3.82
C GLN A 386 -19.11 20.21 -4.02
N ALA A 387 -18.92 21.45 -3.58
CA ALA A 387 -17.62 22.11 -3.62
C ALA A 387 -16.57 21.40 -2.73
N ALA A 388 -16.97 20.86 -1.58
CA ALA A 388 -16.09 20.07 -0.72
C ALA A 388 -15.68 18.74 -1.36
N VAL A 389 -16.61 18.05 -2.04
CA VAL A 389 -16.34 16.83 -2.82
C VAL A 389 -15.37 17.13 -3.96
N GLU A 390 -15.66 18.14 -4.78
CA GLU A 390 -14.80 18.54 -5.91
C GLU A 390 -13.39 18.90 -5.46
N ARG A 391 -13.25 19.57 -4.31
CA ARG A 391 -11.94 19.86 -3.73
C ARG A 391 -11.19 18.59 -3.31
N ALA A 392 -11.88 17.63 -2.69
CA ALA A 392 -11.28 16.36 -2.31
C ALA A 392 -10.83 15.55 -3.54
N ASP A 393 -11.61 15.58 -4.62
CA ASP A 393 -11.28 14.92 -5.89
C ASP A 393 -10.10 15.57 -6.60
N GLN A 394 -10.09 16.91 -6.72
CA GLN A 394 -8.96 17.64 -7.31
C GLN A 394 -7.64 17.35 -6.59
N LEU A 395 -7.67 17.29 -5.25
CA LEU A 395 -6.50 16.92 -4.45
C LEU A 395 -6.05 15.49 -4.72
N LYS A 396 -6.99 14.55 -4.79
CA LYS A 396 -6.74 13.14 -5.07
C LYS A 396 -6.06 12.97 -6.43
N ASP A 397 -6.60 13.64 -7.46
CA ASP A 397 -6.09 13.58 -8.83
C ASP A 397 -4.70 14.21 -8.94
N ALA A 398 -4.49 15.37 -8.31
CA ALA A 398 -3.19 16.02 -8.28
C ALA A 398 -2.09 15.16 -7.63
N ARG A 399 -2.47 14.28 -6.69
CA ARG A 399 -1.55 13.39 -5.96
C ARG A 399 -1.34 12.04 -6.66
N ALA A 400 -2.17 11.69 -7.65
CA ALA A 400 -2.17 10.36 -8.25
C ALA A 400 -0.90 10.05 -9.08
N ALA A 401 -0.33 11.05 -9.77
CA ALA A 401 0.76 10.82 -10.72
C ALA A 401 2.00 10.13 -10.10
N ASP A 402 2.46 10.62 -8.94
CA ASP A 402 3.63 10.05 -8.25
C ASP A 402 3.36 8.61 -7.75
N HIS A 403 2.14 8.34 -7.29
CA HIS A 403 1.70 7.00 -6.89
C HIS A 403 1.68 6.02 -8.07
N LEU A 404 1.04 6.40 -9.18
CA LEU A 404 0.97 5.58 -10.39
C LEU A 404 2.35 5.36 -11.03
N LEU A 405 3.26 6.32 -10.91
CA LEU A 405 4.66 6.19 -11.34
C LEU A 405 5.37 5.08 -10.56
N TRP A 406 5.24 5.05 -9.23
CA TRP A 406 5.85 4.02 -8.39
C TRP A 406 5.20 2.64 -8.59
N LEU A 407 3.88 2.57 -8.78
CA LEU A 407 3.18 1.32 -9.10
C LEU A 407 3.72 0.62 -10.35
N GLN A 408 4.25 1.39 -11.30
CA GLN A 408 4.80 0.89 -12.56
C GLN A 408 6.33 0.75 -12.54
N SER A 409 6.98 1.05 -11.41
CA SER A 409 8.44 1.07 -11.30
C SER A 409 9.06 -0.33 -11.27
N SER A 410 10.26 -0.48 -11.84
CA SER A 410 11.03 -1.72 -11.71
C SER A 410 11.36 -2.02 -10.26
N ALA A 411 11.69 -1.00 -9.46
CA ALA A 411 12.02 -1.15 -8.05
C ALA A 411 10.87 -1.79 -7.23
N LEU A 412 9.62 -1.40 -7.49
CA LEU A 412 8.47 -2.06 -6.87
C LEU A 412 8.33 -3.52 -7.34
N LEU A 413 8.49 -3.78 -8.64
CA LEU A 413 8.41 -5.15 -9.14
C LEU A 413 9.52 -6.04 -8.57
N ASP A 414 10.73 -5.51 -8.39
CA ASP A 414 11.86 -6.20 -7.77
C ASP A 414 11.54 -6.52 -6.30
N ALA A 415 10.97 -5.57 -5.55
CA ALA A 415 10.51 -5.80 -4.19
C ALA A 415 9.41 -6.88 -4.10
N LEU A 416 8.49 -6.90 -5.07
CA LEU A 416 7.41 -7.87 -5.17
C LEU A 416 7.87 -9.28 -5.59
N ASP A 417 9.08 -9.41 -6.15
CA ASP A 417 9.66 -10.71 -6.50
C ASP A 417 10.23 -11.45 -5.28
N TYR A 418 10.37 -10.78 -4.13
CA TYR A 418 10.69 -11.40 -2.83
C TYR A 418 9.48 -12.04 -2.14
N TYR A 419 8.33 -12.14 -2.81
CA TYR A 419 7.22 -12.98 -2.38
C TYR A 419 7.29 -14.34 -3.06
N ASP A 420 7.31 -15.38 -2.24
CA ASP A 420 7.46 -16.75 -2.66
C ASP A 420 6.20 -17.22 -3.42
N ARG A 421 6.36 -17.41 -4.72
CA ARG A 421 5.30 -17.83 -5.65
C ARG A 421 4.86 -19.29 -5.53
N ARG A 422 5.30 -20.01 -4.49
CA ARG A 422 4.88 -21.38 -4.17
C ARG A 422 4.58 -21.57 -2.68
N ASP A 423 4.55 -20.48 -1.90
CA ASP A 423 4.23 -20.51 -0.48
C ASP A 423 2.93 -19.71 -0.25
N PRO A 424 1.83 -20.37 0.19
CA PRO A 424 0.55 -19.70 0.41
C PRO A 424 0.59 -18.56 1.44
N ARG A 425 1.43 -18.67 2.48
CA ARG A 425 1.58 -17.61 3.49
C ARG A 425 2.23 -16.36 2.88
N SER A 426 3.22 -16.55 2.02
CA SER A 426 3.78 -15.47 1.21
C SER A 426 2.76 -14.91 0.22
N GLY A 427 1.85 -15.73 -0.32
CA GLY A 427 0.73 -15.27 -1.14
C GLY A 427 -0.22 -14.32 -0.41
N LEU A 428 -0.60 -14.66 0.83
CA LEU A 428 -1.39 -13.77 1.70
C LEU A 428 -0.69 -12.45 1.98
N ALA A 429 0.60 -12.51 2.32
CA ALA A 429 1.40 -11.33 2.60
C ALA A 429 1.49 -10.42 1.35
N PHE A 430 1.74 -11.01 0.18
CA PHE A 430 1.74 -10.31 -1.10
C PHE A 430 0.42 -9.58 -1.34
N GLU A 431 -0.71 -10.29 -1.17
CA GLU A 431 -2.05 -9.75 -1.35
C GLU A 431 -2.30 -8.55 -0.42
N ALA A 432 -1.95 -8.69 0.86
CA ALA A 432 -2.12 -7.64 1.84
C ALA A 432 -1.29 -6.38 1.51
N GLN A 433 0.01 -6.54 1.21
CA GLN A 433 0.87 -5.41 0.88
C GLN A 433 0.47 -4.72 -0.42
N LEU A 434 0.15 -5.50 -1.46
CA LEU A 434 -0.32 -4.96 -2.72
C LEU A 434 -1.66 -4.24 -2.56
N GLY A 435 -2.57 -4.81 -1.76
CA GLY A 435 -3.85 -4.19 -1.45
C GLY A 435 -3.72 -2.81 -0.84
N ALA A 436 -2.82 -2.62 0.13
CA ALA A 436 -2.51 -1.29 0.66
C ALA A 436 -1.89 -0.35 -0.38
N ALA A 437 -1.08 -0.89 -1.30
CA ALA A 437 -0.44 -0.11 -2.37
C ALA A 437 -1.42 0.35 -3.46
N VAL A 438 -2.53 -0.37 -3.71
CA VAL A 438 -3.52 -0.04 -4.76
C VAL A 438 -4.82 0.55 -4.22
N ALA A 439 -5.08 0.46 -2.91
CA ALA A 439 -6.33 0.85 -2.28
C ALA A 439 -6.90 2.18 -2.81
N GLY A 440 -8.09 2.13 -3.41
CA GLY A 440 -8.83 3.30 -3.87
C GLY A 440 -8.29 3.97 -5.13
N MET A 441 -7.32 3.38 -5.85
CA MET A 441 -6.76 4.00 -7.07
C MET A 441 -7.81 4.16 -8.19
N ASN A 442 -8.82 3.28 -8.21
CA ASN A 442 -9.99 3.33 -9.11
C ASN A 442 -10.87 4.57 -8.93
N SER A 443 -10.65 5.35 -7.87
CA SER A 443 -11.37 6.61 -7.66
C SER A 443 -10.86 7.78 -8.51
N THR A 444 -9.81 7.57 -9.31
CA THR A 444 -9.24 8.56 -10.24
C THR A 444 -9.29 8.03 -11.66
N ASP A 445 -9.53 8.87 -12.66
CA ASP A 445 -9.58 8.44 -14.08
C ASP A 445 -8.27 7.78 -14.52
N ALA A 446 -7.12 8.32 -14.10
CA ALA A 446 -5.81 7.78 -14.43
C ALA A 446 -5.56 6.40 -13.78
N GLY A 447 -5.95 6.22 -12.52
CA GLY A 447 -5.85 4.93 -11.84
C GLY A 447 -6.80 3.90 -12.43
N GLU A 448 -8.02 4.30 -12.76
CA GLU A 448 -9.01 3.45 -13.42
C GLU A 448 -8.57 3.02 -14.82
N ALA A 449 -7.94 3.92 -15.59
CA ALA A 449 -7.34 3.58 -16.88
C ALA A 449 -6.20 2.55 -16.75
N LEU A 450 -5.35 2.67 -15.71
CA LEU A 450 -4.29 1.69 -15.46
C LEU A 450 -4.86 0.33 -15.05
N LEU A 451 -5.92 0.30 -14.23
CA LEU A 451 -6.63 -0.94 -13.90
C LEU A 451 -7.26 -1.57 -15.15
N ALA A 452 -7.87 -0.76 -16.02
CA ALA A 452 -8.41 -1.23 -17.29
C ALA A 452 -7.30 -1.91 -18.12
N GLN A 453 -6.15 -1.26 -18.27
CA GLN A 453 -5.00 -1.79 -18.99
C GLN A 453 -4.47 -3.10 -18.38
N TRP A 454 -4.44 -3.24 -17.05
CA TRP A 454 -4.01 -4.48 -16.40
C TRP A 454 -5.05 -5.60 -16.52
N SER A 455 -6.34 -5.27 -16.42
CA SER A 455 -7.40 -6.27 -16.52
C SER A 455 -7.57 -6.80 -17.95
N ASP A 456 -7.46 -5.93 -18.96
CA ASP A 456 -7.63 -6.24 -20.38
C ASP A 456 -6.33 -6.79 -20.99
N THR A 457 -5.96 -8.01 -20.59
CA THR A 457 -4.82 -8.73 -21.14
C THR A 457 -5.17 -10.18 -21.48
N ASN A 458 -4.49 -10.73 -22.49
CA ASN A 458 -4.56 -12.15 -22.82
C ASN A 458 -3.58 -13.01 -22.02
N ARG A 459 -2.63 -12.37 -21.31
CA ARG A 459 -1.61 -13.05 -20.50
C ARG A 459 -1.14 -12.18 -19.35
N VAL A 460 -0.97 -12.79 -18.18
CA VAL A 460 -0.41 -12.17 -16.98
C VAL A 460 1.10 -12.00 -17.16
N SER A 461 1.55 -10.75 -17.23
CA SER A 461 2.97 -10.38 -17.22
C SER A 461 3.47 -10.11 -15.79
N ARG A 462 4.79 -9.97 -15.62
CA ARG A 462 5.39 -9.56 -14.34
C ARG A 462 4.84 -8.23 -13.83
N SER A 463 4.61 -7.26 -14.72
CA SER A 463 4.08 -5.94 -14.39
C SER A 463 2.56 -5.90 -14.18
N ASN A 464 1.85 -7.00 -14.43
CA ASN A 464 0.40 -7.06 -14.27
C ASN A 464 0.03 -7.30 -12.81
N LEU A 465 -0.11 -6.21 -12.05
CA LEU A 465 -0.42 -6.29 -10.62
C LEU A 465 -1.87 -6.70 -10.34
N PHE A 466 -2.81 -6.47 -11.28
CA PHE A 466 -4.20 -6.88 -11.15
C PHE A 466 -4.35 -8.40 -11.01
N TRP A 467 -3.91 -9.15 -12.04
CA TRP A 467 -4.02 -10.60 -12.02
C TRP A 467 -3.03 -11.26 -11.04
N ARG A 468 -1.85 -10.66 -10.80
CA ARG A 468 -0.95 -11.12 -9.72
C ARG A 468 -1.58 -10.95 -8.35
N GLY A 469 -2.29 -9.87 -8.09
CA GLY A 469 -3.04 -9.64 -6.85
C GLY A 469 -4.10 -10.71 -6.63
N LEU A 470 -4.99 -10.88 -7.63
CA LEU A 470 -6.07 -11.88 -7.57
C LEU A 470 -5.55 -13.32 -7.45
N GLY A 471 -4.43 -13.62 -8.09
CA GLY A 471 -3.77 -14.92 -8.00
C GLY A 471 -2.83 -15.08 -6.79
N GLN A 472 -2.79 -14.12 -5.85
CA GLN A 472 -1.88 -14.11 -4.69
C GLN A 472 -0.41 -14.35 -5.06
N ASN A 473 -0.02 -13.92 -6.26
CA ASN A 473 1.28 -14.15 -6.91
C ASN A 473 1.71 -15.62 -7.02
N GLN A 474 0.81 -16.59 -6.79
CA GLN A 474 1.11 -18.01 -6.80
C GLN A 474 1.25 -18.54 -8.22
N SER A 475 2.32 -19.30 -8.49
CA SER A 475 2.64 -19.74 -9.86
C SER A 475 1.54 -20.62 -10.46
N ALA A 476 1.03 -21.58 -9.69
CA ALA A 476 -0.03 -22.48 -10.13
C ALA A 476 -1.34 -21.72 -10.45
N THR A 477 -1.72 -20.79 -9.58
CA THR A 477 -2.91 -19.94 -9.73
C THR A 477 -2.78 -19.03 -10.95
N LEU A 478 -1.61 -18.43 -11.16
CA LEU A 478 -1.33 -17.60 -12.33
C LEU A 478 -1.32 -18.38 -13.65
N GLU A 479 -0.88 -19.64 -13.65
CA GLU A 479 -0.97 -20.54 -14.82
C GLU A 479 -2.43 -20.85 -15.17
N GLN A 480 -3.28 -21.05 -14.16
CA GLN A 480 -4.72 -21.25 -14.36
C GLN A 480 -5.41 -19.98 -14.88
N ILE A 481 -5.11 -18.81 -14.30
CA ILE A 481 -5.59 -17.52 -14.81
C ILE A 481 -5.17 -17.34 -16.27
N ASN A 482 -3.91 -17.62 -16.63
CA ASN A 482 -3.46 -17.54 -18.02
C ASN A 482 -4.22 -18.50 -18.94
N SER A 483 -4.57 -19.68 -18.45
CA SER A 483 -5.37 -20.66 -19.20
C SER A 483 -6.79 -20.17 -19.45
N LEU A 484 -7.41 -19.52 -18.45
CA LEU A 484 -8.72 -18.87 -18.56
C LEU A 484 -8.68 -17.67 -19.52
N LEU A 485 -7.68 -16.80 -19.38
CA LEU A 485 -7.49 -15.66 -20.27
C LEU A 485 -7.28 -16.08 -21.72
N ALA A 486 -6.50 -17.14 -21.98
CA ALA A 486 -6.33 -17.67 -23.32
C ALA A 486 -7.64 -18.20 -23.95
N GLN A 487 -8.58 -18.64 -23.11
CA GLN A 487 -9.86 -19.21 -23.53
C GLN A 487 -11.03 -18.21 -23.43
N HIS A 488 -10.76 -16.92 -23.17
CA HIS A 488 -11.79 -15.95 -22.76
C HIS A 488 -12.98 -15.85 -23.74
N ASN A 489 -12.74 -16.00 -25.04
CA ASN A 489 -13.78 -15.97 -26.08
C ASN A 489 -14.65 -17.24 -26.13
N HIS A 490 -14.17 -18.33 -25.55
CA HIS A 490 -14.83 -19.64 -25.54
C HIS A 490 -15.56 -19.93 -24.23
N LEU A 491 -15.25 -19.20 -23.15
CA LEU A 491 -15.87 -19.38 -21.83
C LEU A 491 -17.41 -19.42 -21.85
N PRO A 492 -18.14 -18.54 -22.59
CA PRO A 492 -19.61 -18.59 -22.63
C PRO A 492 -20.19 -19.86 -23.28
N ARG A 493 -19.33 -20.71 -23.87
CA ARG A 493 -19.72 -21.95 -24.56
C ARG A 493 -19.31 -23.21 -23.80
N LEU A 494 -18.63 -23.07 -22.67
CA LEU A 494 -18.24 -24.20 -21.84
C LEU A 494 -19.45 -24.69 -21.04
N ASP A 495 -19.50 -26.01 -20.80
CA ASP A 495 -20.44 -26.58 -19.85
C ASP A 495 -19.94 -26.41 -18.40
N GLU A 496 -20.84 -26.67 -17.45
CA GLU A 496 -20.56 -26.49 -16.02
C GLU A 496 -19.38 -27.36 -15.55
N ALA A 497 -19.24 -28.57 -16.07
CA ALA A 497 -18.14 -29.48 -15.72
C ALA A 497 -16.78 -28.96 -16.24
N ALA A 498 -16.73 -28.45 -17.46
CA ALA A 498 -15.53 -27.83 -18.02
C ALA A 498 -15.17 -26.54 -17.28
N LEU A 499 -16.15 -25.72 -16.90
CA LEU A 499 -15.92 -24.50 -16.12
C LEU A 499 -15.41 -24.81 -14.71
N GLN A 500 -15.99 -25.80 -14.02
CA GLN A 500 -15.51 -26.27 -12.72
C GLN A 500 -14.09 -26.83 -12.82
N ALA A 501 -13.78 -27.64 -13.84
CA ALA A 501 -12.44 -28.19 -14.05
C ALA A 501 -11.39 -27.08 -14.28
N LEU A 502 -11.75 -26.01 -14.97
CA LEU A 502 -10.86 -24.87 -15.22
C LEU A 502 -10.63 -23.97 -13.99
N THR A 503 -11.61 -23.92 -13.08
CA THR A 503 -11.57 -23.04 -11.90
C THR A 503 -11.17 -23.75 -10.60
N LEU A 504 -11.20 -25.08 -10.56
CA LEU A 504 -10.96 -25.91 -9.36
C LEU A 504 -9.68 -25.51 -8.60
N GLY A 505 -8.57 -25.34 -9.30
CA GLY A 505 -7.30 -25.01 -8.63
C GLY A 505 -7.23 -23.57 -8.10
N LEU A 506 -8.05 -22.65 -8.64
CA LEU A 506 -8.22 -21.32 -8.05
C LEU A 506 -8.95 -21.48 -6.72
N THR A 507 -10.06 -22.21 -6.72
CA THR A 507 -10.86 -22.49 -5.53
C THR A 507 -10.02 -23.17 -4.44
N GLU A 508 -9.25 -24.21 -4.79
CA GLU A 508 -8.35 -24.86 -3.83
C GLU A 508 -7.30 -23.93 -3.24
N THR A 509 -6.77 -23.00 -4.05
CA THR A 509 -5.80 -22.01 -3.56
C THR A 509 -6.49 -21.09 -2.55
N PHE A 510 -7.66 -20.56 -2.89
CA PHE A 510 -8.42 -19.69 -1.99
C PHE A 510 -8.85 -20.41 -0.70
N GLU A 511 -9.27 -21.67 -0.77
CA GLU A 511 -9.61 -22.48 0.41
C GLU A 511 -8.41 -22.71 1.32
N LYS A 512 -7.25 -23.11 0.75
CA LYS A 512 -5.99 -23.27 1.51
C LYS A 512 -5.61 -21.97 2.19
N THR A 513 -5.68 -20.87 1.45
CA THR A 513 -5.37 -19.55 1.96
C THR A 513 -6.35 -19.09 3.05
N HIS A 514 -7.65 -19.34 2.89
CA HIS A 514 -8.68 -19.03 3.88
C HIS A 514 -8.47 -19.80 5.19
N GLY A 515 -8.13 -21.08 5.12
CA GLY A 515 -7.80 -21.90 6.30
C GLY A 515 -6.58 -21.38 7.08
N LEU A 516 -5.64 -20.71 6.41
CA LEU A 516 -4.48 -20.10 7.05
C LEU A 516 -4.81 -18.81 7.80
N ILE A 517 -5.89 -18.08 7.45
CA ILE A 517 -6.24 -16.80 8.09
C ILE A 517 -6.42 -16.96 9.61
N SER A 518 -6.98 -18.08 10.07
CA SER A 518 -7.12 -18.39 11.49
C SER A 518 -5.82 -18.86 12.16
N GLU A 519 -4.85 -19.35 11.38
CA GLU A 519 -3.56 -19.86 11.86
C GLU A 519 -2.44 -18.82 11.82
N VAL A 520 -2.63 -17.71 11.11
CA VAL A 520 -1.72 -16.57 11.15
C VAL A 520 -1.83 -15.91 12.53
N SER A 521 -1.16 -16.49 13.52
CA SER A 521 -0.85 -15.80 14.77
C SER A 521 0.12 -14.69 14.43
N PHE A 522 -0.39 -13.46 14.37
CA PHE A 522 0.42 -12.25 14.37
C PHE A 522 1.05 -12.11 15.77
N ASP A 523 2.08 -12.91 16.07
CA ASP A 523 2.94 -12.70 17.26
C ASP A 523 3.79 -11.41 17.12
N ALA A 524 3.62 -10.70 16.00
CA ALA A 524 4.02 -9.32 15.79
C ALA A 524 2.78 -8.41 15.93
N PRO A 525 2.88 -7.23 16.57
CA PRO A 525 1.74 -6.31 16.64
C PRO A 525 1.20 -6.07 15.22
N PRO A 526 -0.10 -6.29 14.97
CA PRO A 526 -0.73 -6.06 13.69
C PRO A 526 -0.37 -4.69 13.11
N THR A 527 0.31 -4.64 11.95
CA THR A 527 0.17 -3.45 11.11
C THR A 527 -1.21 -3.52 10.46
N GLY A 528 -1.93 -2.39 10.39
CA GLY A 528 -3.28 -2.35 9.79
C GLY A 528 -3.37 -2.88 8.36
N ILE A 529 -2.22 -2.95 7.66
CA ILE A 529 -2.07 -3.50 6.32
C ILE A 529 -2.45 -4.99 6.26
N HIS A 530 -2.03 -5.81 7.23
CA HIS A 530 -2.34 -7.25 7.21
C HIS A 530 -3.81 -7.56 7.50
N HIS A 531 -4.53 -6.65 8.17
CA HIS A 531 -5.93 -6.85 8.53
C HIS A 531 -6.89 -6.35 7.45
N GLY A 532 -6.49 -5.34 6.68
CA GLY A 532 -7.36 -4.70 5.68
C GLY A 532 -6.92 -4.84 4.23
N GLY A 533 -5.64 -5.17 3.95
CA GLY A 533 -5.06 -5.11 2.61
C GLY A 533 -5.82 -5.91 1.56
N ALA A 534 -6.10 -7.19 1.83
CA ALA A 534 -6.88 -8.05 0.93
C ALA A 534 -8.27 -7.47 0.62
N VAL A 535 -8.99 -7.00 1.65
CA VAL A 535 -10.30 -6.36 1.50
C VAL A 535 -10.21 -5.08 0.66
N LEU A 536 -9.17 -4.27 0.88
CA LEU A 536 -8.93 -3.05 0.11
C LEU A 536 -8.62 -3.37 -1.35
N MET A 537 -7.86 -4.43 -1.63
CA MET A 537 -7.62 -4.90 -2.99
C MET A 537 -8.92 -5.30 -3.66
N ILE A 538 -9.72 -6.16 -3.03
CA ILE A 538 -11.01 -6.63 -3.58
C ILE A 538 -11.95 -5.45 -3.83
N LYS A 539 -12.02 -4.46 -2.94
CA LYS A 539 -12.83 -3.24 -3.17
C LYS A 539 -12.32 -2.42 -4.36
N THR A 540 -11.01 -2.36 -4.55
CA THR A 540 -10.40 -1.58 -5.63
C THR A 540 -10.55 -2.28 -6.98
N PHE A 541 -10.36 -3.60 -7.02
CA PHE A 541 -10.46 -4.41 -8.24
C PHE A 541 -11.90 -4.86 -8.53
N GLY A 542 -12.78 -4.81 -7.54
CA GLY A 542 -14.13 -5.37 -7.56
C GLY A 542 -15.04 -4.79 -8.63
N THR A 543 -14.96 -3.48 -8.89
CA THR A 543 -15.69 -2.85 -10.00
C THR A 543 -15.35 -3.51 -11.33
N ARG A 544 -14.05 -3.75 -11.58
CA ARG A 544 -13.56 -4.41 -12.80
C ARG A 544 -13.82 -5.91 -12.83
N LEU A 545 -13.76 -6.58 -11.69
CA LEU A 545 -14.14 -7.99 -11.61
C LEU A 545 -15.58 -8.17 -12.07
N LEU A 546 -16.52 -7.37 -11.53
CA LEU A 546 -17.95 -7.45 -11.83
C LEU A 546 -18.28 -7.02 -13.28
N ASP A 547 -17.54 -6.05 -13.83
CA ASP A 547 -17.68 -5.63 -15.23
C ASP A 547 -16.97 -6.57 -16.22
N SER A 548 -16.11 -7.47 -15.74
CA SER A 548 -15.47 -8.46 -16.60
C SER A 548 -16.51 -9.48 -17.06
N ARG A 549 -16.46 -9.86 -18.36
CA ARG A 549 -17.35 -10.91 -18.91
C ARG A 549 -17.21 -12.25 -18.17
N LEU A 550 -16.12 -12.45 -17.42
CA LEU A 550 -15.88 -13.61 -16.55
C LEU A 550 -16.80 -13.62 -15.32
N ALA A 551 -17.10 -12.49 -14.69
CA ALA A 551 -18.02 -12.42 -13.55
C ALA A 551 -19.50 -12.42 -13.97
N GLN A 552 -19.80 -12.11 -15.24
CA GLN A 552 -21.15 -12.27 -15.80
C GLN A 552 -21.51 -13.74 -16.10
N LEU A 553 -20.58 -14.66 -15.89
CA LEU A 553 -20.74 -16.11 -16.11
C LEU A 553 -20.82 -16.92 -14.80
N SER A 554 -20.74 -16.27 -13.62
CA SER A 554 -20.92 -16.92 -12.30
C SER A 554 -22.35 -16.91 -11.82
#